data_AF-A0A8U0IID8-F1
#
_entry.id   AF-A0A8U0IID8-F1
#
_cell.length_a   1.000
_cell.length_b   1.000
_cell.length_c   1.000
_cell.angle_alpha   90.00
_cell.angle_beta   90.00
_cell.angle_gamma   90.00
#
_symmetry.space_group_name_H-M   'P 1'
#
loop_
_entity.id
_entity.type
_entity.pdbx_description
1 polymer ?
#
loop_
_entity_poly.entity_id
_entity_poly.type
_entity_poly.pdbx_seq_one_letter_code
_entity_poly.pdbx_strand_id
1 'polypeptide(L)'
;MLDLRTVALVALVLLAGCSGGLGGTTTPDATTSTAPTETTTTPNATASLTETTATTTTTEATTAPATSTTASTETPTTASTGMPTATDERTDVENPWGRRNVTVAVRNTANRSRNVAPLVERTLAYWNGEGSEYAHYDVTFVPTSEVIEADVVVEFVKRIESCNGTDTNSTVGCAPLLDGRAVPSDPARVQVVAGYSNQSTVEILKHEFGHVVGVEHGEEPMPTMQAMSAVTHLSQPDLRDRAVPWHNSTLAVHVDVSALPGHEREAAREQIRHALDYYESGADGTVPSNVSFVRTSNRSAADVRIQIPDEAFDCGGERLREGSCGESWVYDTDTDDAPEYFASYDVRVRGIDTDAIGWHVGYWLSDAMGLTEAELPSPFVDADYDERRSEWWT
;
A
#
# COMPACT_ATOMS: atom_id res chain seq x y z
N MET A 1 -15.41 5.61 11.31
CA MET A 1 -15.42 5.85 9.85
C MET A 1 -16.14 4.68 9.21
N LEU A 2 -17.13 4.95 8.36
CA LEU A 2 -17.56 3.94 7.40
C LEU A 2 -16.46 3.89 6.34
N ASP A 3 -15.73 2.78 6.26
CA ASP A 3 -14.92 2.46 5.08
C ASP A 3 -15.82 2.63 3.86
N LEU A 4 -15.47 3.58 2.98
CA LEU A 4 -16.22 3.80 1.77
C LEU A 4 -15.87 2.67 0.81
N ARG A 5 -16.62 1.57 0.92
CA ARG A 5 -16.51 0.40 0.03
C ARG A 5 -17.07 0.78 -1.34
N THR A 6 -16.19 1.09 -2.27
CA THR A 6 -16.57 1.34 -3.66
C THR A 6 -16.54 0.02 -4.42
N VAL A 7 -17.63 -0.32 -5.11
CA VAL A 7 -17.69 -1.45 -6.04
C VAL A 7 -17.07 -1.00 -7.36
N ALA A 8 -15.92 -1.56 -7.72
CA ALA A 8 -15.34 -1.41 -9.05
C ALA A 8 -15.65 -2.66 -9.88
N LEU A 9 -16.33 -2.45 -11.01
CA LEU A 9 -17.00 -3.46 -11.83
C LEU A 9 -16.18 -3.69 -13.09
N VAL A 10 -15.71 -4.93 -13.34
CA VAL A 10 -14.92 -5.24 -14.53
C VAL A 10 -15.33 -6.57 -15.16
N ALA A 11 -16.02 -6.44 -16.30
CA ALA A 11 -16.17 -7.42 -17.38
C ALA A 11 -16.90 -8.76 -17.10
N LEU A 12 -17.38 -9.36 -18.19
CA LEU A 12 -18.19 -10.58 -18.22
C LEU A 12 -17.64 -11.51 -19.31
N VAL A 13 -17.40 -12.79 -18.99
CA VAL A 13 -17.06 -13.83 -19.97
C VAL A 13 -18.29 -14.72 -20.20
N LEU A 14 -19.03 -14.43 -21.28
CA LEU A 14 -20.15 -15.25 -21.76
C LEU A 14 -19.66 -16.28 -22.77
N LEU A 15 -20.14 -17.52 -22.65
CA LEU A 15 -20.05 -18.51 -23.73
C LEU A 15 -21.32 -18.46 -24.58
N ALA A 16 -21.15 -18.13 -25.87
CA ALA A 16 -22.11 -18.45 -26.91
C ALA A 16 -21.81 -19.86 -27.45
N GLY A 17 -22.34 -20.89 -26.79
CA GLY A 17 -22.33 -22.27 -27.26
C GLY A 17 -23.75 -22.72 -27.60
N CYS A 18 -24.16 -22.57 -28.86
CA CYS A 18 -25.46 -23.08 -29.32
C CYS A 18 -25.51 -24.61 -29.23
N SER A 19 -26.48 -25.12 -28.49
CA SER A 19 -26.93 -26.50 -28.54
C SER A 19 -27.62 -26.79 -29.87
N GLY A 20 -27.18 -27.84 -30.56
CA GLY A 20 -27.77 -28.34 -31.78
C GLY A 20 -27.60 -29.85 -31.88
N GLY A 21 -28.52 -30.60 -31.28
CA GLY A 21 -28.62 -32.04 -31.49
C GLY A 21 -29.41 -32.37 -32.75
N LEU A 22 -28.89 -33.27 -33.57
CA LEU A 22 -29.68 -34.21 -34.38
C LEU A 22 -28.85 -35.49 -34.59
N GLY A 23 -29.47 -36.62 -34.30
CA GLY A 23 -28.85 -37.95 -34.37
C GLY A 23 -28.62 -38.47 -35.79
N GLY A 24 -27.85 -39.54 -35.87
CA GLY A 24 -27.60 -40.27 -37.11
C GLY A 24 -26.53 -41.34 -36.94
N THR A 25 -26.98 -42.53 -36.59
CA THR A 25 -26.29 -43.83 -36.61
C THR A 25 -25.30 -44.02 -37.76
N THR A 26 -24.08 -44.51 -37.48
CA THR A 26 -23.49 -45.79 -37.96
C THR A 26 -21.95 -45.81 -37.80
N THR A 27 -21.44 -46.85 -37.14
CA THR A 27 -20.08 -47.43 -37.24
C THR A 27 -20.31 -48.91 -37.64
N PRO A 28 -19.34 -49.73 -38.10
CA PRO A 28 -17.89 -49.53 -38.08
C PRO A 28 -17.11 -50.07 -39.31
N ASP A 29 -15.77 -49.85 -39.27
CA ASP A 29 -14.64 -50.60 -39.87
C ASP A 29 -13.62 -49.63 -40.49
N ALA A 30 -12.31 -49.82 -40.47
CA ALA A 30 -11.39 -50.76 -39.83
C ALA A 30 -9.97 -50.16 -39.94
N THR A 31 -9.10 -50.52 -38.99
CA THR A 31 -7.65 -50.84 -39.12
C THR A 31 -6.81 -50.11 -40.18
N THR A 32 -5.69 -49.47 -39.80
CA THR A 32 -4.30 -50.02 -39.90
C THR A 32 -3.22 -48.94 -39.70
N SER A 33 -2.32 -49.24 -38.75
CA SER A 33 -0.90 -48.89 -38.62
C SER A 33 -0.18 -48.26 -39.83
N THR A 34 0.60 -47.18 -39.61
CA THR A 34 2.07 -47.14 -39.83
C THR A 34 2.71 -45.87 -39.25
N ALA A 35 3.66 -46.03 -38.32
CA ALA A 35 4.84 -45.18 -38.14
C ALA A 35 5.93 -45.68 -39.12
N PRO A 36 7.04 -44.96 -39.49
CA PRO A 36 7.96 -44.28 -38.56
C PRO A 36 8.63 -42.99 -39.10
N THR A 37 9.44 -42.32 -38.29
CA THR A 37 10.91 -42.13 -38.51
C THR A 37 11.44 -40.90 -37.77
N GLU A 38 12.35 -41.15 -36.83
CA GLU A 38 13.26 -40.20 -36.21
C GLU A 38 14.21 -39.58 -37.25
N THR A 39 14.53 -38.29 -37.13
CA THR A 39 15.85 -37.80 -37.54
C THR A 39 16.28 -36.63 -36.65
N THR A 40 17.28 -36.94 -35.83
CA THR A 40 18.16 -36.04 -35.07
C THR A 40 18.84 -35.02 -35.98
N THR A 41 19.00 -33.76 -35.55
CA THR A 41 20.22 -32.94 -35.76
C THR A 41 20.16 -31.61 -34.99
N THR A 42 20.94 -31.53 -33.91
CA THR A 42 21.65 -30.31 -33.46
C THR A 42 23.10 -30.46 -33.95
N PRO A 43 23.88 -29.40 -34.28
CA PRO A 43 24.36 -28.36 -33.36
C PRO A 43 24.29 -26.95 -34.03
N ASN A 44 24.71 -25.79 -33.51
CA ASN A 44 25.78 -25.45 -32.58
C ASN A 44 25.60 -23.98 -32.14
N ALA A 45 26.24 -23.64 -31.03
CA ALA A 45 26.33 -22.32 -30.41
C ALA A 45 26.97 -21.24 -31.30
N THR A 46 26.71 -19.96 -30.99
CA THR A 46 27.73 -18.90 -30.87
C THR A 46 27.16 -17.73 -30.06
N ALA A 47 27.80 -17.49 -28.91
CA ALA A 47 27.66 -16.27 -28.12
C ALA A 47 28.42 -15.11 -28.78
N SER A 48 27.92 -13.88 -28.66
CA SER A 48 28.76 -12.69 -28.82
C SER A 48 28.27 -11.56 -27.92
N LEU A 49 28.97 -11.37 -26.81
CA LEU A 49 29.01 -10.14 -26.02
C LEU A 49 29.68 -9.06 -26.88
N THR A 50 29.15 -7.84 -26.85
CA THR A 50 29.89 -6.66 -27.31
C THR A 50 29.78 -5.57 -26.26
N GLU A 51 30.87 -5.41 -25.51
CA GLU A 51 31.20 -4.23 -24.72
C GLU A 51 31.26 -3.00 -25.66
N THR A 52 30.72 -1.87 -25.23
CA THR A 52 31.06 -0.57 -25.83
C THR A 52 31.71 0.31 -24.78
N THR A 53 32.97 0.61 -25.07
CA THR A 53 33.91 1.41 -24.29
C THR A 53 33.60 2.91 -24.35
N ALA A 54 34.02 3.57 -23.28
CA ALA A 54 34.09 5.00 -23.04
C ALA A 54 34.62 5.86 -24.21
N THR A 55 34.12 7.10 -24.29
CA THR A 55 34.77 8.20 -25.00
C THR A 55 35.02 9.36 -24.02
N THR A 56 36.29 9.68 -23.86
CA THR A 56 36.86 10.83 -23.14
C THR A 56 36.90 12.06 -24.05
N THR A 57 37.26 13.22 -23.46
CA THR A 57 37.64 14.53 -24.06
C THR A 57 36.44 15.50 -24.18
N THR A 58 36.44 16.70 -23.60
CA THR A 58 37.48 17.74 -23.70
C THR A 58 37.33 18.79 -22.59
N THR A 59 38.49 19.20 -22.07
CA THR A 59 38.73 20.33 -21.15
C THR A 59 38.63 21.67 -21.89
N GLU A 60 37.93 22.65 -21.32
CA GLU A 60 38.19 24.06 -21.65
C GLU A 60 38.25 24.90 -20.38
N ALA A 61 39.41 25.55 -20.23
CA ALA A 61 39.78 26.42 -19.14
C ALA A 61 39.18 27.81 -19.33
N THR A 62 38.80 28.49 -18.25
CA THR A 62 38.64 29.96 -18.27
C THR A 62 39.26 30.56 -17.02
N THR A 63 40.14 31.52 -17.31
CA THR A 63 41.14 32.17 -16.47
C THR A 63 40.54 33.30 -15.63
N ALA A 64 40.96 33.39 -14.37
CA ALA A 64 40.73 34.55 -13.50
C ALA A 64 41.69 35.71 -13.81
N PRO A 65 41.38 36.94 -13.38
CA PRO A 65 42.41 37.89 -12.99
C PRO A 65 42.34 38.19 -11.48
N ALA A 66 43.48 38.00 -10.83
CA ALA A 66 43.77 38.45 -9.48
C ALA A 66 43.93 39.97 -9.44
N THR A 67 43.50 40.61 -8.35
CA THR A 67 44.05 41.90 -7.93
C THR A 67 44.37 41.82 -6.44
N SER A 68 45.65 41.99 -6.14
CA SER A 68 46.24 42.00 -4.81
C SER A 68 46.13 43.39 -4.20
N THR A 69 45.79 43.50 -2.93
CA THR A 69 46.16 44.67 -2.12
C THR A 69 46.52 44.19 -0.72
N THR A 70 47.79 44.38 -0.39
CA THR A 70 48.44 44.14 0.89
C THR A 70 48.31 45.39 1.75
N ALA A 71 47.88 45.25 3.00
CA ALA A 71 48.27 46.16 4.08
C ALA A 71 48.13 45.46 5.45
N SER A 72 49.15 45.67 6.26
CA SER A 72 49.53 44.92 7.45
C SER A 72 48.72 45.24 8.72
N THR A 73 48.68 44.22 9.59
CA THR A 73 48.90 44.27 11.05
C THR A 73 48.07 45.23 11.89
N GLU A 74 47.23 44.65 12.75
CA GLU A 74 47.29 44.85 14.20
C GLU A 74 46.59 43.69 14.94
N THR A 75 47.31 43.05 15.85
CA THR A 75 46.81 42.06 16.80
C THR A 75 46.17 42.79 17.99
N PRO A 76 44.98 42.37 18.45
CA PRO A 76 44.68 42.42 19.87
C PRO A 76 44.25 41.06 20.40
N THR A 77 45.04 40.61 21.38
CA THR A 77 44.60 40.10 22.69
C THR A 77 43.34 39.23 22.75
N THR A 78 43.61 37.96 23.04
CA THR A 78 42.73 36.95 23.62
C THR A 78 41.74 37.54 24.65
N ALA A 79 40.46 37.56 24.30
CA ALA A 79 39.35 37.68 25.25
C ALA A 79 38.53 36.39 25.16
N SER A 80 38.78 35.50 26.12
CA SER A 80 37.91 34.38 26.46
C SER A 80 36.51 34.92 26.77
N THR A 81 35.65 34.94 25.75
CA THR A 81 34.25 35.32 25.91
C THR A 81 33.56 34.09 26.47
N GLY A 82 33.16 34.19 27.74
CA GLY A 82 32.49 33.12 28.47
C GLY A 82 31.32 32.57 27.66
N MET A 83 31.32 31.25 27.54
CA MET A 83 30.13 30.44 27.29
C MET A 83 28.99 30.99 28.16
N PRO A 84 27.83 31.38 27.59
CA PRO A 84 26.68 31.66 28.43
C PRO A 84 26.31 30.34 29.10
N THR A 85 26.59 30.27 30.40
CA THR A 85 25.96 29.31 31.30
C THR A 85 24.45 29.37 31.02
N ALA A 86 23.86 28.25 30.61
CA ALA A 86 22.41 28.09 30.55
C ALA A 86 21.87 28.54 31.90
N THR A 87 21.31 29.74 31.92
CA THR A 87 20.63 30.28 33.08
C THR A 87 19.37 29.46 33.17
N ASP A 88 19.28 28.64 34.22
CA ASP A 88 18.07 27.93 34.60
C ASP A 88 17.00 28.99 34.89
N GLU A 89 16.29 29.42 33.84
CA GLU A 89 15.11 30.28 33.92
C GLU A 89 13.94 29.46 34.48
N ARG A 90 14.08 28.96 35.72
CA ARG A 90 12.93 28.65 36.56
C ARG A 90 12.32 29.96 37.03
N THR A 91 11.75 30.72 36.10
CA THR A 91 10.70 31.66 36.43
C THR A 91 9.54 30.84 37.00
N ASP A 92 8.89 31.30 38.07
CA ASP A 92 7.60 30.77 38.53
C ASP A 92 6.60 30.85 37.36
N VAL A 93 6.55 29.81 36.54
CA VAL A 93 5.66 29.70 35.39
C VAL A 93 4.70 28.59 35.74
N GLU A 94 3.43 28.95 35.85
CA GLU A 94 2.34 28.01 36.07
C GLU A 94 2.06 27.25 34.77
N ASN A 95 2.93 26.30 34.43
CA ASN A 95 2.72 25.35 33.35
C ASN A 95 3.36 23.98 33.70
N PRO A 96 2.99 22.90 32.99
CA PRO A 96 3.45 21.53 33.26
C PRO A 96 4.97 21.34 33.15
N TRP A 97 5.63 22.21 32.41
CA TRP A 97 7.06 22.13 32.08
C TRP A 97 7.94 22.84 33.11
N GLY A 98 7.35 23.69 33.96
CA GLY A 98 8.06 24.53 34.94
C GLY A 98 8.98 25.57 34.30
N ARG A 99 8.83 25.84 33.00
CA ARG A 99 9.63 26.78 32.20
C ARG A 99 8.86 27.23 30.96
N ARG A 100 9.23 28.39 30.40
CA ARG A 100 8.59 28.92 29.20
C ARG A 100 9.03 28.24 27.92
N ASN A 101 10.31 27.93 27.78
CA ASN A 101 10.85 27.35 26.55
C ASN A 101 10.88 25.82 26.65
N VAL A 102 10.15 25.18 25.73
CA VAL A 102 10.05 23.71 25.61
C VAL A 102 10.66 23.30 24.29
N THR A 103 11.68 22.45 24.35
CA THR A 103 12.42 21.99 23.18
C THR A 103 11.69 20.84 22.47
N VAL A 104 11.63 20.89 21.14
CA VAL A 104 10.91 19.92 20.32
C VAL A 104 11.86 19.32 19.29
N ALA A 105 12.06 18.01 19.35
CA ALA A 105 12.82 17.27 18.35
C ALA A 105 11.92 16.41 17.46
N VAL A 106 12.43 16.10 16.26
CA VAL A 106 11.71 15.29 15.27
C VAL A 106 12.41 13.96 15.06
N ARG A 107 11.64 12.87 15.11
CA ARG A 107 12.11 11.53 14.82
C ARG A 107 11.20 10.89 13.77
N ASN A 108 11.70 10.73 12.56
CA ASN A 108 10.95 10.10 11.47
C ASN A 108 11.49 8.70 11.17
N THR A 109 10.86 7.68 11.75
CA THR A 109 11.24 6.27 11.53
C THR A 109 10.47 5.63 10.39
N ALA A 110 9.27 6.14 10.08
CA ALA A 110 8.39 5.58 9.05
C ALA A 110 8.85 5.86 7.61
N ASN A 111 9.38 7.06 7.33
CA ASN A 111 9.89 7.43 6.01
C ASN A 111 11.03 8.44 6.10
N ARG A 112 12.27 7.95 6.27
CA ARG A 112 13.46 8.78 6.49
C ARG A 112 13.81 9.74 5.35
N SER A 113 13.33 9.52 4.13
CA SER A 113 13.61 10.42 2.99
C SER A 113 12.69 11.64 2.95
N ARG A 114 11.51 11.57 3.60
CA ARG A 114 10.59 12.71 3.67
C ARG A 114 11.08 13.71 4.72
N ASN A 115 11.39 14.93 4.26
CA ASN A 115 11.71 16.04 5.16
C ASN A 115 10.44 16.58 5.84
N VAL A 116 10.21 16.16 7.08
CA VAL A 116 9.03 16.53 7.89
C VAL A 116 9.32 17.65 8.90
N ALA A 117 10.59 18.03 9.12
CA ALA A 117 10.94 19.08 10.07
C ALA A 117 10.26 20.43 9.77
N PRO A 118 10.17 20.90 8.50
CA PRO A 118 9.44 22.14 8.20
C PRO A 118 7.95 22.11 8.54
N LEU A 119 7.33 20.92 8.55
CA LEU A 119 5.92 20.77 8.93
C LEU A 119 5.74 20.93 10.43
N VAL A 120 6.65 20.35 11.22
CA VAL A 120 6.68 20.52 12.68
C VAL A 120 6.95 21.98 13.03
N GLU A 121 7.96 22.61 12.42
CA GLU A 121 8.26 24.04 12.62
C GLU A 121 7.05 24.94 12.34
N ARG A 122 6.29 24.66 11.28
CA ARG A 122 5.06 25.40 10.95
C ARG A 122 3.98 25.22 12.02
N THR A 123 3.85 24.04 12.61
CA THR A 123 2.95 23.79 13.75
C THR A 123 3.41 24.53 15.00
N LEU A 124 4.71 24.51 15.32
CA LEU A 124 5.24 25.22 16.48
C LEU A 124 5.03 26.74 16.32
N ALA A 125 5.23 27.27 15.12
CA ALA A 125 4.98 28.68 14.82
C ALA A 125 3.51 29.06 15.03
N TYR A 126 2.56 28.17 14.71
CA TYR A 126 1.14 28.39 14.98
C TYR A 126 0.88 28.50 16.49
N TRP A 127 1.31 27.50 17.29
CA TRP A 127 1.07 27.51 18.73
C TRP A 127 1.85 28.56 19.52
N ASN A 128 3.00 29.01 18.99
CA ASN A 128 3.75 30.15 19.53
C ASN A 128 3.18 31.52 19.11
N GLY A 129 2.22 31.54 18.17
CA GLY A 129 1.65 32.73 17.58
C GLY A 129 0.13 32.73 17.72
N GLU A 130 -0.58 32.66 16.60
CA GLU A 130 -2.05 32.74 16.56
C GLU A 130 -2.74 31.69 17.45
N GLY A 131 -2.21 30.48 17.55
CA GLY A 131 -2.77 29.42 18.38
C GLY A 131 -2.63 29.64 19.88
N SER A 132 -1.74 30.54 20.32
CA SER A 132 -1.43 30.71 21.75
C SER A 132 -2.62 31.24 22.55
N GLU A 133 -3.57 31.93 21.90
CA GLU A 133 -4.77 32.45 22.59
C GLU A 133 -5.71 31.33 23.08
N TYR A 134 -5.62 30.14 22.48
CA TYR A 134 -6.42 28.97 22.84
C TYR A 134 -5.69 28.05 23.84
N ALA A 135 -4.38 28.22 24.02
CA ALA A 135 -3.60 27.40 24.95
C ALA A 135 -4.03 27.66 26.40
N HIS A 136 -4.08 26.61 27.21
CA HIS A 136 -4.49 26.73 28.62
C HIS A 136 -3.39 27.31 29.53
N TYR A 137 -2.16 27.41 29.01
CA TYR A 137 -1.02 28.02 29.70
C TYR A 137 0.02 28.54 28.71
N ASP A 138 0.83 29.48 29.20
CA ASP A 138 1.91 30.07 28.42
C ASP A 138 3.08 29.10 28.24
N VAL A 139 3.45 28.84 26.99
CA VAL A 139 4.62 28.06 26.59
C VAL A 139 5.14 28.55 25.24
N THR A 140 6.42 28.36 24.99
CA THR A 140 7.08 28.63 23.72
C THR A 140 7.84 27.40 23.30
N PHE A 141 7.45 26.81 22.17
CA PHE A 141 8.13 25.66 21.60
C PHE A 141 9.33 26.08 20.76
N VAL A 142 10.48 25.44 20.99
CA VAL A 142 11.74 25.73 20.31
C VAL A 142 12.22 24.47 19.60
N PRO A 143 12.38 24.47 18.26
CA PRO A 143 12.89 23.30 17.56
C PRO A 143 14.34 23.00 17.98
N THR A 144 14.67 21.73 18.13
CA THR A 144 16.04 21.25 18.39
C THR A 144 16.38 20.03 17.54
N SER A 145 17.66 19.88 17.18
CA SER A 145 18.19 18.66 16.56
C SER A 145 18.53 17.57 17.58
N GLU A 146 18.64 17.92 18.86
CA GLU A 146 19.08 17.02 19.93
C GLU A 146 17.91 16.20 20.47
N VAL A 147 17.62 15.07 19.83
CA VAL A 147 16.47 14.20 20.18
C VAL A 147 16.54 13.65 21.61
N ILE A 148 17.75 13.46 22.16
CA ILE A 148 17.93 12.88 23.50
C ILE A 148 17.64 13.90 24.61
N GLU A 149 17.84 15.19 24.33
CA GLU A 149 17.68 16.28 25.30
C GLU A 149 16.36 17.05 25.11
N ALA A 150 15.56 16.66 24.12
CA ALA A 150 14.32 17.35 23.80
C ALA A 150 13.22 17.04 24.82
N ASP A 151 12.48 18.07 25.21
CA ASP A 151 11.35 17.95 26.14
C ASP A 151 10.16 17.22 25.47
N VAL A 152 9.96 17.46 24.18
CA VAL A 152 8.97 16.78 23.33
C VAL A 152 9.69 16.14 22.14
N VAL A 153 9.36 14.88 21.85
CA VAL A 153 9.77 14.20 20.62
C VAL A 153 8.54 13.92 19.77
N VAL A 154 8.52 14.49 18.57
CA VAL A 154 7.53 14.19 17.52
C VAL A 154 7.99 12.96 16.73
N GLU A 155 7.27 11.85 16.87
CA GLU A 155 7.58 10.57 16.24
C GLU A 155 6.65 10.28 15.05
N PHE A 156 7.19 10.24 13.84
CA PHE A 156 6.46 9.79 12.65
C PHE A 156 6.57 8.27 12.51
N VAL A 157 5.45 7.59 12.71
CA VAL A 157 5.34 6.12 12.82
C VAL A 157 4.47 5.55 11.70
N LYS A 158 4.60 4.25 11.43
CA LYS A 158 3.72 3.56 10.46
C LYS A 158 2.31 3.32 11.00
N ARG A 159 2.21 3.15 12.32
CA ARG A 159 0.97 2.87 13.06
C ARG A 159 1.14 3.30 14.51
N ILE A 160 0.06 3.76 15.12
CA ILE A 160 -0.04 4.00 16.56
C ILE A 160 -0.73 2.77 17.17
N GLU A 161 -0.01 2.02 18.00
CA GLU A 161 -0.52 0.77 18.58
C GLU A 161 -1.54 1.04 19.70
N SER A 162 -1.28 2.07 20.51
CA SER A 162 -2.20 2.53 21.54
C SER A 162 -2.04 4.02 21.76
N CYS A 163 -3.12 4.68 22.16
CA CYS A 163 -3.11 6.06 22.61
C CYS A 163 -3.86 6.14 23.95
N ASN A 164 -3.18 6.62 25.00
CA ASN A 164 -3.72 6.66 26.38
C ASN A 164 -4.34 5.32 26.84
N GLY A 165 -3.70 4.19 26.50
CA GLY A 165 -4.12 2.86 26.93
C GLY A 165 -5.32 2.26 26.18
N THR A 166 -5.78 2.91 25.10
CA THR A 166 -6.82 2.38 24.23
C THR A 166 -6.21 1.92 22.90
N ASP A 167 -6.65 0.76 22.40
CA ASP A 167 -6.29 0.27 21.08
C ASP A 167 -6.93 1.15 20.00
N THR A 168 -6.12 1.63 19.07
CA THR A 168 -6.56 2.63 18.10
C THR A 168 -6.20 2.26 16.67
N ASN A 169 -6.92 1.29 16.10
CA ASN A 169 -6.71 0.85 14.72
C ASN A 169 -6.88 1.96 13.65
N SER A 170 -7.52 3.09 13.98
CA SER A 170 -7.80 4.21 13.07
C SER A 170 -7.24 5.56 13.54
N THR A 171 -6.36 5.59 14.53
CA THR A 171 -5.81 6.85 15.05
C THR A 171 -4.66 7.34 14.17
N VAL A 172 -4.73 8.62 13.80
CA VAL A 172 -3.79 9.26 12.88
C VAL A 172 -2.73 10.12 13.60
N GLY A 173 -2.99 10.50 14.85
CA GLY A 173 -2.08 11.21 15.74
C GLY A 173 -2.41 10.91 17.22
N CYS A 174 -1.41 11.00 18.07
CA CYS A 174 -1.57 10.82 19.51
C CYS A 174 -0.60 11.70 20.28
N ALA A 175 -1.12 12.44 21.25
CA ALA A 175 -0.34 13.24 22.18
C ALA A 175 -0.88 13.10 23.62
N PRO A 176 -0.02 13.33 24.62
CA PRO A 176 -0.50 13.48 25.99
C PRO A 176 -1.36 14.76 26.08
N LEU A 177 -2.51 14.65 26.75
CA LEU A 177 -3.25 15.81 27.21
C LEU A 177 -2.55 16.35 28.45
N LEU A 178 -1.91 17.51 28.31
CA LEU A 178 -1.17 18.15 29.39
C LEU A 178 -1.93 19.39 29.83
N ASP A 179 -2.83 19.26 30.80
CA ASP A 179 -3.41 20.42 31.49
C ASP A 179 -2.35 21.13 32.35
N GLY A 180 -2.62 22.34 32.84
CA GLY A 180 -1.65 23.14 33.61
C GLY A 180 -1.08 22.51 34.89
N ARG A 181 -1.61 21.36 35.34
CA ARG A 181 -1.16 20.60 36.53
C ARG A 181 -0.59 19.22 36.19
N ALA A 182 -0.61 18.83 34.92
CA ALA A 182 -0.04 17.58 34.46
C ALA A 182 1.47 17.53 34.73
N VAL A 183 1.99 16.31 34.89
CA VAL A 183 3.44 16.06 34.92
C VAL A 183 3.80 15.36 33.60
N PRO A 184 4.48 16.04 32.67
CA PRO A 184 4.85 15.44 31.39
C PRO A 184 5.82 14.26 31.58
N SER A 185 5.75 13.26 30.69
CA SER A 185 6.84 12.29 30.58
C SER A 185 8.11 12.96 30.05
N ASP A 186 9.27 12.35 30.31
CA ASP A 186 10.57 12.84 29.86
C ASP A 186 11.24 11.81 28.93
N PRO A 187 11.25 12.02 27.60
CA PRO A 187 10.53 13.07 26.87
C PRO A 187 9.03 12.79 26.74
N ALA A 188 8.23 13.84 26.52
CA ALA A 188 6.86 13.71 26.08
C ALA A 188 6.83 13.28 24.61
N ARG A 189 5.86 12.44 24.23
CA ARG A 189 5.80 11.86 22.88
C ARG A 189 4.54 12.30 22.17
N VAL A 190 4.74 12.91 21.00
CA VAL A 190 3.67 13.16 20.04
C VAL A 190 3.88 12.22 18.87
N GLN A 191 2.97 11.28 18.65
CA GLN A 191 3.05 10.33 17.54
C GLN A 191 2.14 10.77 16.41
N VAL A 192 2.63 10.69 15.17
CA VAL A 192 1.84 10.97 13.97
C VAL A 192 2.03 9.83 12.99
N VAL A 193 0.93 9.27 12.47
CA VAL A 193 1.00 8.27 11.42
C VAL A 193 1.53 8.95 10.16
N ALA A 194 2.60 8.40 9.58
CA ALA A 194 3.18 8.92 8.36
C ALA A 194 2.31 8.61 7.13
N GLY A 195 2.62 9.24 6.00
CA GLY A 195 1.94 8.96 4.72
C GLY A 195 0.79 9.90 4.40
N TYR A 196 0.58 10.98 5.17
CA TYR A 196 -0.39 12.03 4.83
C TYR A 196 0.22 13.18 4.03
N SER A 197 -0.61 13.90 3.28
CA SER A 197 -0.22 15.15 2.60
C SER A 197 0.43 16.15 3.57
N ASN A 198 1.25 17.08 3.06
CA ASN A 198 1.86 18.11 3.92
C ASN A 198 0.82 18.96 4.67
N GLN A 199 -0.35 19.17 4.06
CA GLN A 199 -1.44 19.90 4.70
C GLN A 199 -2.04 19.08 5.84
N SER A 200 -2.46 17.85 5.56
CA SER A 200 -3.07 16.97 6.57
C SER A 200 -2.10 16.65 7.71
N THR A 201 -0.81 16.46 7.42
CA THR A 201 0.21 16.29 8.48
C THR A 201 0.27 17.50 9.41
N VAL A 202 0.15 18.73 8.90
CA VAL A 202 0.18 19.93 9.75
C VAL A 202 -1.11 20.11 10.53
N GLU A 203 -2.26 19.78 9.96
CA GLU A 203 -3.53 19.79 10.71
C GLU A 203 -3.51 18.76 11.85
N ILE A 204 -3.04 17.53 11.59
CA ILE A 204 -2.84 16.52 12.64
C ILE A 204 -1.88 17.06 13.71
N LEU A 205 -0.71 17.57 13.32
CA LEU A 205 0.26 18.11 14.28
C LEU A 205 -0.32 19.26 15.10
N LYS A 206 -1.09 20.18 14.50
CA LYS A 206 -1.75 21.27 15.23
C LYS A 206 -2.72 20.72 16.27
N HIS A 207 -3.54 19.74 15.89
CA HIS A 207 -4.45 19.04 16.80
C HIS A 207 -3.68 18.39 17.97
N GLU A 208 -2.65 17.60 17.68
CA GLU A 208 -1.86 16.93 18.71
C GLU A 208 -1.15 17.90 19.65
N PHE A 209 -0.62 19.01 19.12
CA PHE A 209 -0.04 20.05 19.97
C PHE A 209 -1.09 20.82 20.78
N GLY A 210 -2.36 20.82 20.37
CA GLY A 210 -3.47 21.31 21.19
C GLY A 210 -3.59 20.55 22.50
N HIS A 211 -3.55 19.21 22.44
CA HIS A 211 -3.49 18.36 23.64
C HIS A 211 -2.24 18.67 24.49
N VAL A 212 -1.09 18.87 23.83
CA VAL A 212 0.16 19.25 24.51
C VAL A 212 0.06 20.60 25.24
N VAL A 213 -0.84 21.50 24.85
CA VAL A 213 -1.11 22.77 25.54
C VAL A 213 -2.42 22.78 26.33
N GLY A 214 -2.98 21.60 26.60
CA GLY A 214 -4.12 21.38 27.50
C GLY A 214 -5.50 21.45 26.85
N VAL A 215 -5.60 21.68 25.54
CA VAL A 215 -6.87 21.84 24.84
C VAL A 215 -7.50 20.47 24.57
N GLU A 216 -8.76 20.30 24.95
CA GLU A 216 -9.51 19.07 24.74
C GLU A 216 -10.19 19.02 23.37
N HIS A 217 -10.69 17.83 23.00
CA HIS A 217 -11.52 17.72 21.81
C HIS A 217 -12.81 18.56 21.92
N GLY A 218 -13.11 19.30 20.85
CA GLY A 218 -14.33 20.12 20.75
C GLY A 218 -14.23 21.49 21.41
N GLU A 219 -13.11 21.81 22.03
CA GLU A 219 -12.77 23.18 22.42
C GLU A 219 -12.32 23.99 21.21
N GLU A 220 -12.27 25.33 21.33
CA GLU A 220 -11.65 26.16 20.30
C GLU A 220 -10.13 25.93 20.28
N PRO A 221 -9.47 26.00 19.10
CA PRO A 221 -10.01 26.43 17.82
C PRO A 221 -10.67 25.28 17.05
N MET A 222 -11.89 25.52 16.58
CA MET A 222 -12.60 24.62 15.66
C MET A 222 -12.36 25.07 14.20
N PRO A 223 -12.19 24.14 13.25
CA PRO A 223 -12.31 22.68 13.40
C PRO A 223 -11.05 21.97 13.91
N THR A 224 -9.95 22.68 14.19
CA THR A 224 -8.65 22.08 14.55
C THR A 224 -8.73 21.05 15.69
N MET A 225 -9.47 21.35 16.77
CA MET A 225 -9.60 20.44 17.92
C MET A 225 -10.78 19.47 17.81
N GLN A 226 -11.38 19.32 16.63
CA GLN A 226 -12.41 18.32 16.41
C GLN A 226 -11.81 16.91 16.46
N ALA A 227 -12.43 16.00 17.22
CA ALA A 227 -11.97 14.61 17.36
C ALA A 227 -11.97 13.81 16.03
N MET A 228 -12.70 14.28 15.02
CA MET A 228 -12.72 13.70 13.68
C MET A 228 -12.33 14.77 12.68
N SER A 229 -11.27 14.51 11.94
CA SER A 229 -10.81 15.35 10.84
C SER A 229 -10.70 14.52 9.57
N ALA A 230 -11.15 15.08 8.44
CA ALA A 230 -10.82 14.50 7.14
C ALA A 230 -9.33 14.73 6.89
N VAL A 231 -8.59 13.65 6.63
CA VAL A 231 -7.16 13.68 6.33
C VAL A 231 -6.93 13.05 4.97
N THR A 232 -5.99 13.61 4.22
CA THR A 232 -5.64 13.18 2.87
C THR A 232 -4.29 12.49 2.92
N HIS A 233 -4.21 11.24 2.43
CA HIS A 233 -2.94 10.56 2.26
C HIS A 233 -2.08 11.25 1.19
N LEU A 234 -0.77 11.00 1.19
CA LEU A 234 0.05 11.28 0.01
C LEU A 234 -0.47 10.42 -1.13
N SER A 235 -0.37 10.93 -2.36
CA SER A 235 -0.59 10.12 -3.56
C SER A 235 0.24 8.83 -3.46
N GLN A 236 -0.45 7.71 -3.60
CA GLN A 236 0.09 6.37 -3.60
C GLN A 236 0.02 5.81 -5.02
N PRO A 237 0.81 4.77 -5.35
CA PRO A 237 0.62 4.08 -6.61
C PRO A 237 -0.78 3.46 -6.67
N ASP A 238 -1.48 3.69 -7.77
CA ASP A 238 -2.75 3.06 -8.10
C ASP A 238 -2.59 1.54 -8.13
N LEU A 239 -3.70 0.84 -7.94
CA LEU A 239 -3.79 -0.62 -7.96
C LEU A 239 -3.14 -1.20 -9.22
N ARG A 240 -3.35 -0.55 -10.36
CA ARG A 240 -2.85 -0.98 -11.67
C ARG A 240 -1.36 -0.72 -11.88
N ASP A 241 -0.77 0.20 -11.12
CA ASP A 241 0.65 0.52 -11.20
C ASP A 241 1.50 -0.33 -10.22
N ARG A 242 0.85 -1.20 -9.44
CA ARG A 242 1.52 -2.05 -8.46
C ARG A 242 1.87 -3.41 -9.05
N ALA A 243 3.09 -3.84 -8.78
CA ALA A 243 3.52 -5.20 -9.07
C ALA A 243 2.70 -6.25 -8.29
N VAL A 244 2.22 -5.91 -7.08
CA VAL A 244 1.25 -6.71 -6.31
C VAL A 244 0.13 -5.78 -5.84
N PRO A 245 -1.10 -5.89 -6.37
CA PRO A 245 -2.23 -4.98 -6.08
C PRO A 245 -2.94 -5.29 -4.76
N TRP A 246 -2.26 -5.94 -3.82
CA TRP A 246 -2.78 -6.38 -2.53
C TRP A 246 -1.92 -5.83 -1.40
N HIS A 247 -2.49 -5.69 -0.21
CA HIS A 247 -1.73 -5.23 0.96
C HIS A 247 -0.62 -6.23 1.37
N ASN A 248 -0.84 -7.52 1.13
CA ASN A 248 0.10 -8.60 1.39
C ASN A 248 0.36 -9.39 0.11
N SER A 249 1.56 -9.95 -0.04
CA SER A 249 1.87 -10.88 -1.16
C SER A 249 1.48 -12.33 -0.86
N THR A 250 1.03 -12.65 0.35
CA THR A 250 0.43 -13.95 0.69
C THR A 250 -1.07 -13.75 0.87
N LEU A 251 -1.86 -14.36 0.00
CA LEU A 251 -3.31 -14.16 -0.07
C LEU A 251 -4.06 -15.36 0.52
N ALA A 252 -5.01 -15.08 1.41
CA ALA A 252 -5.92 -16.08 1.95
C ALA A 252 -7.01 -16.41 0.94
N VAL A 253 -7.13 -17.69 0.55
CA VAL A 253 -8.10 -18.16 -0.44
C VAL A 253 -9.13 -19.08 0.20
N HIS A 254 -10.40 -18.69 0.10
CA HIS A 254 -11.54 -19.54 0.45
C HIS A 254 -12.16 -20.13 -0.80
N VAL A 255 -12.45 -21.44 -0.77
CA VAL A 255 -13.04 -22.16 -1.91
C VAL A 255 -14.27 -22.93 -1.51
N ASP A 256 -15.36 -22.60 -2.21
CA ASP A 256 -16.65 -23.25 -2.05
C ASP A 256 -17.05 -23.99 -3.33
N VAL A 257 -16.90 -25.32 -3.29
CA VAL A 257 -17.35 -26.25 -4.32
C VAL A 257 -18.49 -27.14 -3.82
N SER A 258 -19.15 -26.74 -2.72
CA SER A 258 -20.13 -27.59 -2.03
C SER A 258 -21.37 -27.90 -2.89
N ALA A 259 -21.71 -26.98 -3.81
CA ALA A 259 -22.85 -27.11 -4.70
C ALA A 259 -22.61 -28.09 -5.87
N LEU A 260 -21.36 -28.46 -6.15
CA LEU A 260 -21.04 -29.48 -7.15
C LEU A 260 -21.43 -30.90 -6.68
N PRO A 261 -21.75 -31.81 -7.63
CA PRO A 261 -21.88 -33.24 -7.33
C PRO A 261 -20.63 -33.78 -6.62
N GLY A 262 -20.82 -34.64 -5.62
CA GLY A 262 -19.73 -35.11 -4.75
C GLY A 262 -18.52 -35.71 -5.48
N HIS A 263 -18.73 -36.33 -6.65
CA HIS A 263 -17.67 -36.93 -7.46
C HIS A 263 -16.86 -35.91 -8.27
N GLU A 264 -17.37 -34.70 -8.48
CA GLU A 264 -16.68 -33.63 -9.22
C GLU A 264 -15.87 -32.72 -8.29
N ARG A 265 -16.21 -32.67 -6.99
CA ARG A 265 -15.63 -31.70 -6.04
C ARG A 265 -14.11 -31.80 -5.92
N GLU A 266 -13.55 -33.01 -5.94
CA GLU A 266 -12.08 -33.17 -5.87
C GLU A 266 -11.41 -32.70 -7.17
N ALA A 267 -11.97 -33.05 -8.33
CA ALA A 267 -11.47 -32.58 -9.62
C ALA A 267 -11.58 -31.04 -9.76
N ALA A 268 -12.66 -30.42 -9.25
CA ALA A 268 -12.78 -28.97 -9.21
C ALA A 268 -11.73 -28.31 -8.30
N ARG A 269 -11.42 -28.91 -7.14
CA ARG A 269 -10.36 -28.40 -6.25
C ARG A 269 -8.97 -28.55 -6.88
N GLU A 270 -8.74 -29.64 -7.60
CA GLU A 270 -7.52 -29.88 -8.36
C GLU A 270 -7.31 -28.76 -9.39
N GLN A 271 -8.32 -28.50 -10.20
CA GLN A 271 -8.33 -27.44 -11.21
C GLN A 271 -8.08 -26.05 -10.60
N ILE A 272 -8.73 -25.73 -9.48
CA ILE A 272 -8.48 -24.47 -8.78
C ILE A 272 -7.04 -24.41 -8.25
N ARG A 273 -6.48 -25.53 -7.76
CA ARG A 273 -5.09 -25.53 -7.29
C ARG A 273 -4.12 -25.27 -8.43
N HIS A 274 -4.31 -25.88 -9.60
CA HIS A 274 -3.47 -25.59 -10.77
C HIS A 274 -3.46 -24.10 -11.12
N ALA A 275 -4.61 -23.43 -11.04
CA ALA A 275 -4.68 -21.99 -11.23
C ALA A 275 -3.87 -21.22 -10.18
N LEU A 276 -3.97 -21.58 -8.89
CA LEU A 276 -3.18 -20.92 -7.85
C LEU A 276 -1.68 -21.18 -8.03
N ASP A 277 -1.28 -22.44 -8.25
CA ASP A 277 0.10 -22.87 -8.44
C ASP A 277 0.76 -22.14 -9.64
N TYR A 278 0.01 -21.94 -10.72
CA TYR A 278 0.47 -21.18 -11.89
C TYR A 278 0.88 -19.75 -11.51
N TYR A 279 0.10 -19.05 -10.69
CA TYR A 279 0.45 -17.70 -10.21
C TYR A 279 1.56 -17.71 -9.15
N GLU A 280 1.63 -18.72 -8.26
CA GLU A 280 2.76 -18.85 -7.33
C GLU A 280 4.09 -19.08 -8.06
N SER A 281 4.04 -19.71 -9.23
CA SER A 281 5.21 -19.90 -10.10
C SER A 281 5.59 -18.66 -10.92
N GLY A 282 4.83 -17.57 -10.79
CA GLY A 282 5.08 -16.28 -11.43
C GLY A 282 4.33 -16.05 -12.75
N ALA A 283 3.44 -16.96 -13.16
CA ALA A 283 2.59 -16.83 -14.36
C ALA A 283 3.35 -16.34 -15.60
N ASP A 284 4.39 -17.09 -16.00
CA ASP A 284 5.28 -16.74 -17.11
C ASP A 284 6.00 -15.38 -16.97
N GLY A 285 6.19 -14.93 -15.73
CA GLY A 285 6.85 -13.66 -15.41
C GLY A 285 5.91 -12.45 -15.39
N THR A 286 4.60 -12.63 -15.60
CA THR A 286 3.62 -11.54 -15.51
C THR A 286 3.32 -11.13 -14.07
N VAL A 287 3.57 -12.01 -13.10
CA VAL A 287 3.32 -11.77 -11.68
C VAL A 287 4.60 -11.97 -10.86
N PRO A 288 4.87 -11.15 -9.83
CA PRO A 288 6.04 -11.33 -8.97
C PRO A 288 6.10 -12.70 -8.29
N SER A 289 7.30 -13.29 -8.24
CA SER A 289 7.52 -14.62 -7.65
C SER A 289 7.37 -14.68 -6.12
N ASN A 290 7.07 -13.57 -5.45
CA ASN A 290 6.78 -13.53 -4.01
C ASN A 290 5.27 -13.57 -3.70
N VAL A 291 4.43 -13.69 -4.73
CA VAL A 291 3.00 -13.97 -4.57
C VAL A 291 2.81 -15.43 -4.13
N SER A 292 1.97 -15.65 -3.13
CA SER A 292 1.64 -16.97 -2.59
C SER A 292 0.20 -17.00 -2.10
N PHE A 293 -0.36 -18.20 -1.97
CA PHE A 293 -1.74 -18.41 -1.53
C PHE A 293 -1.79 -19.37 -0.33
N VAL A 294 -2.63 -19.05 0.64
CA VAL A 294 -2.91 -19.91 1.78
C VAL A 294 -4.40 -20.23 1.85
N ARG A 295 -4.73 -21.52 1.93
CA ARG A 295 -6.14 -21.93 2.06
C ARG A 295 -6.70 -21.51 3.42
N THR A 296 -7.92 -20.99 3.42
CA THR A 296 -8.66 -20.70 4.66
C THR A 296 -10.09 -21.24 4.57
N SER A 297 -10.59 -21.75 5.70
CA SER A 297 -12.01 -22.10 5.87
C SER A 297 -12.85 -20.90 6.30
N ASN A 298 -12.23 -19.79 6.71
CA ASN A 298 -12.93 -18.58 7.10
C ASN A 298 -13.18 -17.69 5.88
N ARG A 299 -14.36 -17.82 5.27
CA ARG A 299 -14.77 -17.02 4.09
C ARG A 299 -14.61 -15.52 4.29
N SER A 300 -14.92 -15.00 5.47
CA SER A 300 -14.91 -13.55 5.74
C SER A 300 -13.50 -12.98 5.93
N ALA A 301 -12.51 -13.83 6.17
CA ALA A 301 -11.10 -13.45 6.28
C ALA A 301 -10.29 -13.79 5.01
N ALA A 302 -10.97 -14.24 3.94
CA ALA A 302 -10.32 -14.54 2.68
C ALA A 302 -10.19 -13.28 1.82
N ASP A 303 -9.00 -13.09 1.25
CA ASP A 303 -8.71 -12.07 0.25
C ASP A 303 -9.37 -12.45 -1.08
N VAL A 304 -9.24 -13.71 -1.49
CA VAL A 304 -9.86 -14.28 -2.70
C VAL A 304 -10.90 -15.33 -2.32
N ARG A 305 -12.11 -15.21 -2.86
CA ARG A 305 -13.24 -16.12 -2.62
C ARG A 305 -13.68 -16.76 -3.92
N ILE A 306 -13.42 -18.05 -4.08
CA ILE A 306 -13.83 -18.81 -5.27
C ILE A 306 -15.07 -19.63 -4.93
N GLN A 307 -16.13 -19.47 -5.72
CA GLN A 307 -17.43 -20.09 -5.48
C GLN A 307 -17.96 -20.71 -6.76
N ILE A 308 -18.51 -21.92 -6.65
CA ILE A 308 -19.18 -22.62 -7.75
C ILE A 308 -20.66 -22.80 -7.41
N PRO A 309 -21.51 -21.78 -7.63
CA PRO A 309 -22.92 -21.82 -7.23
C PRO A 309 -23.79 -22.66 -8.18
N ASP A 310 -24.76 -23.37 -7.61
CA ASP A 310 -25.83 -24.11 -8.30
C ASP A 310 -27.02 -23.24 -8.71
N GLU A 311 -27.14 -22.04 -8.12
CA GLU A 311 -28.02 -20.97 -8.56
C GLU A 311 -27.29 -19.93 -9.41
N ALA A 312 -28.00 -19.41 -10.38
CA ALA A 312 -27.44 -18.42 -11.27
C ALA A 312 -27.06 -17.20 -10.39
N PHE A 313 -26.16 -16.32 -10.83
CA PHE A 313 -25.85 -15.09 -10.09
C PHE A 313 -25.85 -13.84 -10.98
N ASP A 314 -25.78 -12.65 -10.38
CA ASP A 314 -25.61 -11.40 -11.11
C ASP A 314 -24.12 -11.10 -11.31
N CYS A 315 -23.74 -10.69 -12.51
CA CYS A 315 -22.41 -10.26 -12.90
C CYS A 315 -22.52 -9.07 -13.86
N GLY A 316 -21.95 -7.92 -13.50
CA GLY A 316 -21.96 -6.75 -14.39
C GLY A 316 -23.36 -6.24 -14.77
N GLY A 317 -24.36 -6.45 -13.92
CA GLY A 317 -25.76 -6.11 -14.20
C GLY A 317 -26.53 -7.16 -15.01
N GLU A 318 -25.88 -8.27 -15.39
CA GLU A 318 -26.50 -9.38 -16.11
C GLU A 318 -26.67 -10.62 -15.25
N ARG A 319 -27.77 -11.33 -15.48
CA ARG A 319 -28.14 -12.55 -14.76
C ARG A 319 -27.47 -13.77 -15.40
N LEU A 320 -26.27 -14.13 -14.95
CA LEU A 320 -25.44 -15.19 -15.52
C LEU A 320 -25.93 -16.59 -15.16
N ARG A 321 -26.30 -17.37 -16.18
CA ARG A 321 -26.74 -18.78 -16.06
C ARG A 321 -25.65 -19.79 -16.35
N GLU A 322 -24.64 -19.41 -17.11
CA GLU A 322 -23.48 -20.22 -17.47
C GLU A 322 -22.32 -19.26 -17.77
N GLY A 323 -21.12 -19.59 -17.30
CA GLY A 323 -19.94 -18.73 -17.43
C GLY A 323 -19.24 -18.48 -16.10
N SER A 324 -18.43 -17.43 -16.09
CA SER A 324 -17.65 -17.02 -14.93
C SER A 324 -17.63 -15.51 -14.76
N CYS A 325 -17.43 -15.04 -13.53
CA CYS A 325 -17.37 -13.62 -13.18
C CYS A 325 -16.37 -13.36 -12.07
N GLY A 326 -15.61 -12.28 -12.20
CA GLY A 326 -14.83 -11.66 -11.15
C GLY A 326 -15.56 -10.43 -10.61
N GLU A 327 -15.55 -10.24 -9.29
CA GLU A 327 -16.06 -9.03 -8.65
C GLU A 327 -15.07 -8.58 -7.59
N SER A 328 -14.71 -7.30 -7.62
CA SER A 328 -13.70 -6.75 -6.73
C SER A 328 -14.29 -5.71 -5.79
N TRP A 329 -13.71 -5.68 -4.59
CA TRP A 329 -13.84 -4.57 -3.66
C TRP A 329 -12.46 -3.98 -3.48
N VAL A 330 -12.36 -2.66 -3.48
CA VAL A 330 -11.09 -1.94 -3.46
C VAL A 330 -11.03 -0.92 -2.33
N TYR A 331 -9.81 -0.60 -1.90
CA TYR A 331 -9.52 0.55 -1.06
C TYR A 331 -9.01 1.68 -1.95
N ASP A 332 -9.66 2.83 -1.83
CA ASP A 332 -9.15 4.13 -2.26
C ASP A 332 -8.68 4.85 -0.99
N THR A 333 -7.37 4.96 -0.86
CA THR A 333 -6.68 5.42 0.36
C THR A 333 -6.12 6.82 0.20
N ASP A 334 -5.99 7.32 -1.01
CA ASP A 334 -5.76 8.71 -1.29
C ASP A 334 -7.06 9.41 -1.77
N THR A 335 -7.01 10.41 -2.63
CA THR A 335 -8.20 11.21 -2.97
C THR A 335 -8.27 11.53 -4.45
N ASP A 336 -7.76 10.63 -5.29
CA ASP A 336 -7.76 10.81 -6.75
C ASP A 336 -8.75 9.91 -7.51
N ASP A 337 -9.65 9.24 -6.77
CA ASP A 337 -10.66 8.31 -7.29
C ASP A 337 -10.05 7.06 -8.00
N ALA A 338 -8.74 6.84 -7.87
CA ALA A 338 -8.05 5.63 -8.31
C ALA A 338 -7.75 4.72 -7.11
N PRO A 339 -8.29 3.49 -7.07
CA PRO A 339 -8.03 2.60 -5.94
C PRO A 339 -6.58 2.14 -5.94
N GLU A 340 -6.00 1.92 -4.76
CA GLU A 340 -4.61 1.46 -4.61
C GLU A 340 -4.48 -0.02 -4.25
N TYR A 341 -5.52 -0.62 -3.66
CA TYR A 341 -5.48 -2.05 -3.28
C TYR A 341 -6.81 -2.75 -3.49
N PHE A 342 -6.76 -4.04 -3.82
CA PHE A 342 -7.89 -4.93 -3.59
C PHE A 342 -8.10 -5.15 -2.09
N ALA A 343 -9.35 -4.99 -1.66
CA ALA A 343 -9.85 -5.35 -0.35
C ALA A 343 -10.36 -6.79 -0.31
N SER A 344 -11.01 -7.24 -1.39
CA SER A 344 -11.34 -8.65 -1.62
C SER A 344 -11.72 -8.88 -3.08
N TYR A 345 -11.61 -10.12 -3.54
CA TYR A 345 -11.97 -10.51 -4.89
C TYR A 345 -12.81 -11.79 -4.87
N ASP A 346 -14.01 -11.75 -5.48
CA ASP A 346 -14.90 -12.89 -5.62
C ASP A 346 -14.81 -13.44 -7.05
N VAL A 347 -14.50 -14.73 -7.17
CA VAL A 347 -14.57 -15.47 -8.43
C VAL A 347 -15.76 -16.43 -8.35
N ARG A 348 -16.70 -16.31 -9.29
CA ARG A 348 -17.84 -17.22 -9.40
C ARG A 348 -17.81 -17.93 -10.74
N VAL A 349 -17.97 -19.25 -10.73
CA VAL A 349 -18.00 -20.10 -11.94
C VAL A 349 -19.25 -20.97 -11.90
N ARG A 350 -19.98 -21.06 -13.01
CA ARG A 350 -21.23 -21.83 -13.07
C ARG A 350 -21.47 -22.43 -14.44
N GLY A 351 -21.99 -23.67 -14.45
CA GLY A 351 -22.42 -24.33 -15.69
C GLY A 351 -21.26 -24.65 -16.64
N ILE A 352 -20.03 -24.59 -16.11
CA ILE A 352 -18.81 -24.89 -16.83
C ILE A 352 -18.38 -26.32 -16.48
N ASP A 353 -17.86 -27.03 -17.46
CA ASP A 353 -17.31 -28.38 -17.26
C ASP A 353 -16.18 -28.35 -16.23
N THR A 354 -16.08 -29.43 -15.44
CA THR A 354 -15.15 -29.47 -14.31
C THR A 354 -13.69 -29.25 -14.75
N ASP A 355 -13.31 -29.76 -15.91
CA ASP A 355 -11.98 -29.62 -16.52
C ASP A 355 -11.65 -28.19 -17.00
N ALA A 356 -12.66 -27.34 -17.21
CA ALA A 356 -12.48 -25.93 -17.56
C ALA A 356 -12.51 -24.97 -16.36
N ILE A 357 -12.88 -25.43 -15.16
CA ILE A 357 -12.96 -24.57 -13.95
C ILE A 357 -11.64 -23.86 -13.68
N GLY A 358 -10.51 -24.57 -13.82
CA GLY A 358 -9.19 -24.03 -13.54
C GLY A 358 -8.89 -22.84 -14.44
N TRP A 359 -9.18 -22.95 -15.73
CA TRP A 359 -8.95 -21.88 -16.70
C TRP A 359 -9.74 -20.63 -16.35
N HIS A 360 -11.04 -20.78 -16.05
CA HIS A 360 -11.90 -19.65 -15.68
C HIS A 360 -11.43 -18.97 -14.39
N VAL A 361 -11.01 -19.76 -13.40
CA VAL A 361 -10.43 -19.22 -12.16
C VAL A 361 -9.11 -18.51 -12.44
N GLY A 362 -8.25 -19.10 -13.26
CA GLY A 362 -6.97 -18.53 -13.67
C GLY A 362 -7.12 -17.20 -14.38
N TYR A 363 -8.08 -17.08 -15.29
CA TYR A 363 -8.43 -15.82 -15.98
C TYR A 363 -8.79 -14.71 -14.98
N TRP A 364 -9.68 -14.98 -14.03
CA TRP A 364 -10.07 -13.97 -13.03
C TRP A 364 -8.97 -13.67 -12.02
N LEU A 365 -8.06 -14.63 -11.77
CA LEU A 365 -6.87 -14.35 -11.00
C LEU A 365 -5.91 -13.40 -11.74
N SER A 366 -5.91 -13.32 -13.08
CA SER A 366 -5.13 -12.29 -13.79
C SER A 366 -5.59 -10.89 -13.42
N ASP A 367 -6.91 -10.64 -13.45
CA ASP A 367 -7.46 -9.34 -13.05
C ASP A 367 -7.27 -9.09 -11.54
N ALA A 368 -7.39 -10.13 -10.70
CA ALA A 368 -7.05 -10.04 -9.29
C ALA A 368 -5.56 -9.75 -9.04
N MET A 369 -4.68 -9.98 -10.01
CA MET A 369 -3.27 -9.57 -10.00
C MET A 369 -3.03 -8.21 -10.65
N GLY A 370 -4.11 -7.50 -11.03
CA GLY A 370 -4.05 -6.14 -11.56
C GLY A 370 -3.76 -6.07 -13.06
N LEU A 371 -3.59 -7.23 -13.71
CA LEU A 371 -3.24 -7.31 -15.12
C LEU A 371 -4.36 -6.77 -16.01
N THR A 372 -3.97 -6.01 -17.03
CA THR A 372 -4.86 -5.59 -18.11
C THR A 372 -5.01 -6.69 -19.17
N GLU A 373 -5.96 -6.53 -20.09
CA GLU A 373 -6.16 -7.47 -21.19
C GLU A 373 -4.89 -7.70 -22.04
N ALA A 374 -4.06 -6.67 -22.20
CA ALA A 374 -2.80 -6.75 -22.94
C ALA A 374 -1.66 -7.44 -22.17
N GLU A 375 -1.83 -7.61 -20.86
CA GLU A 375 -0.84 -8.22 -19.96
C GLU A 375 -1.24 -9.64 -19.53
N LEU A 376 -2.36 -10.15 -20.06
CA LEU A 376 -2.83 -11.50 -19.75
C LEU A 376 -1.77 -12.54 -20.12
N PRO A 377 -1.50 -13.52 -19.24
CA PRO A 377 -0.66 -14.65 -19.57
C PRO A 377 -1.22 -15.44 -20.75
N SER A 378 -0.33 -16.01 -21.56
CA SER A 378 -0.68 -16.69 -22.83
C SER A 378 -1.86 -17.68 -22.73
N PRO A 379 -1.98 -18.52 -21.68
CA PRO A 379 -3.13 -19.43 -21.55
C PRO A 379 -4.50 -18.74 -21.57
N PHE A 380 -4.57 -17.48 -21.19
CA PHE A 380 -5.83 -16.73 -21.01
C PHE A 380 -6.16 -15.80 -22.18
N VAL A 381 -5.32 -15.79 -23.22
CA VAL A 381 -5.52 -14.99 -24.43
C VAL A 381 -6.15 -15.85 -25.52
N ASP A 382 -7.32 -15.46 -26.01
CA ASP A 382 -8.03 -16.07 -27.15
C ASP A 382 -8.23 -17.60 -27.09
N ALA A 383 -8.17 -18.21 -25.89
CA ALA A 383 -8.25 -19.65 -25.73
C ALA A 383 -9.59 -20.24 -26.22
N ASP A 384 -9.51 -21.31 -27.00
CA ASP A 384 -10.66 -22.03 -27.53
C ASP A 384 -11.27 -23.01 -26.50
N TYR A 385 -12.25 -23.80 -26.94
CA TYR A 385 -12.93 -24.77 -26.08
C TYR A 385 -11.97 -25.86 -25.55
N ASP A 386 -11.14 -26.45 -26.42
CA ASP A 386 -10.27 -27.56 -26.04
C ASP A 386 -9.10 -27.07 -25.19
N GLU A 387 -8.56 -25.88 -25.50
CA GLU A 387 -7.47 -25.26 -24.75
C GLU A 387 -7.85 -24.99 -23.28
N ARG A 388 -9.08 -24.52 -23.03
CA ARG A 388 -9.59 -24.26 -21.66
C ARG A 388 -9.67 -25.52 -20.79
N ARG A 389 -9.76 -26.70 -21.41
CA ARG A 389 -9.86 -28.01 -20.74
C ARG A 389 -8.54 -28.77 -20.69
N SER A 390 -7.53 -28.23 -21.36
CA SER A 390 -6.20 -28.81 -21.42
C SER A 390 -5.42 -28.58 -20.13
N GLU A 391 -4.21 -29.13 -20.05
CA GLU A 391 -3.24 -28.84 -18.98
C GLU A 391 -2.52 -27.50 -19.25
N TRP A 392 -3.28 -26.43 -19.44
CA TRP A 392 -2.79 -25.09 -19.84
C TRP A 392 -1.83 -24.44 -18.83
N TRP A 393 -1.73 -24.99 -17.62
CA TRP A 393 -0.89 -24.55 -16.52
C TRP A 393 0.55 -25.12 -16.58
N THR A 394 0.94 -25.79 -17.66
CA THR A 394 2.20 -26.54 -17.79
C THR A 394 3.29 -25.85 -18.60
#